data_AF-A0A835VGV8-F1
#
_entry.id   AF-A0A835VGV8-F1
#
_cell.length_a   1.000
_cell.length_b   1.000
_cell.length_c   1.000
_cell.angle_alpha   90.00
_cell.angle_beta   90.00
_cell.angle_gamma   90.00
#
_symmetry.space_group_name_H-M   'P 1'
#
loop_
_entity.id
_entity.type
_entity.pdbx_description
1 polymer ?
#
loop_
_entity_poly.entity_id
_entity_poly.type
_entity_poly.pdbx_seq_one_letter_code
_entity_poly.pdbx_strand_id
1 'polypeptide(L)'
;MDPSKPTSIMSALRYWGCAIQAGASICGALGFSENFSSVSQNMTEKMSPLYFALLPYISLNSLVDWDAILNSLSDDAKHLLGGRTISSNSSVLFDPKLKAVTLFMPGFDKSEIKLFQYRGGSELLVEAGDQRRIIHLPPGMQGKVGGAKFVDRNLIVTLR
;
A
#
# COMPACT_ATOMS: atom_id res chain seq x y z
N MET A 1 1.62 -8.87 10.90
CA MET A 1 3.06 -9.03 10.61
C MET A 1 3.87 -8.93 11.90
N ASP A 2 5.09 -9.44 11.96
CA ASP A 2 5.96 -9.26 13.13
C ASP A 2 6.85 -8.02 12.92
N PRO A 3 6.62 -6.91 13.65
CA PRO A 3 7.34 -5.66 13.45
C PRO A 3 8.80 -5.72 13.93
N SER A 4 9.19 -6.72 14.73
CA SER A 4 10.56 -6.89 15.20
C SER A 4 11.48 -7.52 14.15
N LYS A 5 10.90 -8.20 13.15
CA LYS A 5 11.64 -8.95 12.13
C LYS A 5 11.66 -8.18 10.80
N PRO A 6 12.83 -7.73 10.31
CA PRO A 6 12.93 -6.98 9.05
C PRO A 6 12.33 -7.73 7.84
N THR A 7 12.52 -9.04 7.77
CA THR A 7 11.96 -9.88 6.69
C THR A 7 10.44 -9.90 6.69
N SER A 8 9.80 -9.88 7.87
CA SER A 8 8.34 -9.81 7.98
C SER A 8 7.80 -8.46 7.49
N ILE A 9 8.53 -7.36 7.75
CA ILE A 9 8.18 -6.02 7.27
C ILE A 9 8.32 -5.95 5.76
N MET A 10 9.45 -6.41 5.22
CA MET A 10 9.70 -6.44 3.78
C MET A 10 8.64 -7.27 3.04
N SER A 11 8.25 -8.41 3.61
CA SER A 11 7.19 -9.25 3.04
C SER A 11 5.84 -8.53 3.05
N ALA A 12 5.50 -7.85 4.14
CA ALA A 12 4.25 -7.07 4.22
C ALA A 12 4.22 -5.93 3.20
N LEU A 13 5.33 -5.19 3.03
CA LEU A 13 5.45 -4.14 2.01
C LEU A 13 5.31 -4.72 0.60
N ARG A 14 5.96 -5.85 0.33
CA ARG A 14 5.86 -6.56 -0.95
C ARG A 14 4.42 -6.96 -1.26
N TYR A 15 3.72 -7.57 -0.29
CA TYR A 15 2.33 -7.98 -0.47
C TYR A 15 1.39 -6.78 -0.65
N TRP A 16 1.64 -5.68 0.03
CA TRP A 16 0.89 -4.44 -0.19
C TRP A 16 1.04 -3.93 -1.62
N GLY A 17 2.26 -3.90 -2.16
CA GLY A 17 2.53 -3.56 -3.55
C GLY A 17 1.79 -4.47 -4.54
N CYS A 18 1.90 -5.79 -4.35
CA CYS A 18 1.21 -6.78 -5.18
C CYS A 18 -0.31 -6.62 -5.14
N ALA A 19 -0.89 -6.40 -3.95
CA ALA A 19 -2.33 -6.20 -3.79
C ALA A 19 -2.82 -4.95 -4.54
N ILE A 20 -2.09 -3.83 -4.44
CA ILE A 20 -2.39 -2.62 -5.21
C ILE A 20 -2.29 -2.87 -6.71
N GLN A 21 -1.28 -3.62 -7.16
CA GLN A 21 -1.15 -3.95 -8.59
C GLN A 21 -2.27 -4.87 -9.09
N ALA A 22 -2.79 -5.74 -8.24
CA ALA A 22 -4.00 -6.53 -8.53
C ALA A 22 -5.30 -5.69 -8.50
N GLY A 23 -5.23 -4.40 -8.14
CA GLY A 23 -6.38 -3.50 -8.06
C GLY A 23 -7.11 -3.53 -6.72
N ALA A 24 -6.56 -4.19 -5.70
CA ALA A 24 -7.13 -4.20 -4.36
C ALA A 24 -6.77 -2.91 -3.60
N SER A 25 -7.71 -2.43 -2.79
CA SER A 25 -7.47 -1.36 -1.83
C SER A 25 -7.05 -1.96 -0.49
N ILE A 26 -5.98 -1.41 0.10
CA ILE A 26 -5.50 -1.79 1.42
C ILE A 26 -5.73 -0.61 2.36
N CYS A 27 -6.42 -0.85 3.47
CA CYS A 27 -6.82 0.20 4.41
C CYS A 27 -5.87 0.35 5.60
N GLY A 28 -5.08 -0.68 5.93
CA GLY A 28 -4.15 -0.60 7.04
C GLY A 28 -3.26 -1.82 7.16
N ALA A 29 -2.30 -1.73 8.07
CA ALA A 29 -1.39 -2.81 8.43
C ALA A 29 -1.51 -3.11 9.93
N LEU A 30 -1.47 -4.40 10.26
CA LEU A 30 -1.53 -4.88 11.64
C LEU A 30 -0.23 -5.61 11.98
N GLY A 31 0.40 -5.21 13.08
CA GLY A 31 1.58 -5.85 13.66
C GLY A 31 1.23 -6.64 14.91
N PHE A 32 1.93 -7.72 15.21
CA PHE A 32 1.81 -8.42 16.49
C PHE A 32 3.00 -8.10 17.39
N SER A 33 2.75 -7.70 18.63
CA SER A 33 3.80 -7.40 19.61
C SER A 33 3.35 -7.80 21.01
N GLU A 34 4.30 -8.25 21.83
CA GLU A 34 4.09 -8.43 23.27
C GLU A 34 4.16 -7.10 24.02
N ASN A 35 4.95 -6.15 23.49
CA ASN A 35 5.11 -4.80 24.06
C ASN A 35 4.54 -3.75 23.10
N PHE A 36 3.47 -3.09 23.51
CA PHE A 36 2.82 -2.02 22.73
C PHE A 36 3.61 -0.70 22.74
N SER A 37 4.56 -0.54 23.66
CA SER A 37 5.38 0.67 23.81
C SER A 37 6.53 0.78 22.80
N SER A 38 6.83 -0.29 22.04
CA SER A 38 8.00 -0.36 21.16
C SER A 38 7.64 -0.24 19.68
N VAL A 39 6.59 0.48 19.30
CA VAL A 39 6.44 0.92 17.90
C VAL A 39 7.50 1.97 17.64
N SER A 40 8.60 1.55 17.00
CA SER A 40 9.58 2.53 16.51
C SER A 40 8.89 3.47 15.51
N GLN A 41 9.10 4.78 15.62
CA GLN A 41 8.60 5.77 14.65
C GLN A 41 8.95 5.38 13.19
N ASN A 42 10.11 4.74 13.02
CA ASN A 42 10.58 4.13 11.78
C ASN A 42 9.57 3.14 11.16
N MET A 43 8.84 2.36 11.96
CA MET A 43 7.80 1.46 11.44
C MET A 43 6.62 2.23 10.85
N THR A 44 6.13 3.23 11.58
CA THR A 44 5.01 4.08 11.13
C THR A 44 5.39 4.82 9.84
N GLU A 45 6.64 5.27 9.72
CA GLU A 45 7.17 5.88 8.49
C GLU A 45 7.22 4.90 7.32
N LYS A 46 7.68 3.65 7.55
CA LYS A 46 7.72 2.60 6.51
C LYS A 46 6.33 2.23 6.01
N MET A 47 5.34 2.21 6.91
CA MET A 47 3.96 1.85 6.57
C MET A 47 3.15 3.02 6.04
N SER A 48 3.56 4.27 6.33
CA SER A 48 2.93 5.47 5.75
C SER A 48 2.81 5.35 4.22
N PRO A 49 1.69 5.74 3.59
CA PRO A 49 0.52 6.38 4.20
C PRO A 49 -0.52 5.40 4.78
N LEU A 50 -0.25 4.09 4.90
CA LEU A 50 -1.16 3.20 5.62
C LEU A 50 -1.15 3.52 7.11
N TYR A 51 -2.35 3.43 7.67
CA TYR A 51 -2.54 3.34 9.10
C TYR A 51 -1.96 2.02 9.60
N PHE A 52 -1.23 2.09 10.70
CA PHE A 52 -0.58 0.94 11.31
C PHE A 52 -0.98 0.85 12.78
N ALA A 53 -1.35 -0.34 13.24
CA ALA A 53 -1.58 -0.60 14.65
C ALA A 53 -0.98 -1.94 15.09
N LEU A 54 -0.73 -2.06 16.39
CA LEU A 54 -0.29 -3.29 17.02
C LEU A 54 -1.46 -4.05 17.64
N LEU A 55 -1.35 -5.38 17.59
CA LEU A 55 -2.22 -6.34 18.24
C LEU A 55 -1.41 -7.16 19.23
N PRO A 56 -2.02 -7.59 20.35
CA PRO A 56 -1.39 -8.52 21.28
C PRO A 56 -1.26 -9.91 20.64
N TYR A 57 -0.32 -10.71 21.13
CA TYR A 57 -0.36 -12.15 20.88
C TYR A 57 -1.50 -12.78 21.70
N ILE A 58 -2.33 -13.58 21.03
CA ILE A 58 -3.43 -14.31 21.67
C ILE A 58 -2.93 -15.71 22.01
N SER A 59 -2.90 -16.04 23.31
CA SER A 59 -2.61 -17.41 23.76
C SER A 59 -3.85 -18.27 23.57
N LEU A 60 -3.74 -19.35 22.80
CA LEU A 60 -4.82 -20.31 22.54
C LEU A 60 -4.86 -21.46 23.55
N ASN A 61 -4.03 -21.41 24.59
CA ASN A 61 -3.83 -22.52 25.53
C ASN A 61 -4.88 -22.58 26.65
N SER A 62 -5.81 -21.63 26.72
CA SER A 62 -6.92 -21.57 27.68
C SER A 62 -8.22 -21.10 27.01
N LEU A 63 -9.33 -21.10 27.75
CA LEU A 63 -10.58 -20.47 27.29
C LEU A 63 -10.26 -19.00 26.91
N VAL A 64 -10.47 -18.65 25.65
CA VAL A 64 -10.13 -17.32 25.11
C VAL A 64 -11.20 -16.33 25.55
N ASP A 65 -10.83 -15.37 26.39
CA ASP A 65 -11.70 -14.26 26.77
C ASP A 65 -11.62 -13.14 25.72
N TRP A 66 -12.54 -13.18 24.76
CA TRP A 66 -12.60 -12.21 23.67
C TRP A 66 -12.91 -10.79 24.14
N ASP A 67 -13.70 -10.64 25.20
CA ASP A 67 -14.06 -9.31 25.72
C ASP A 67 -12.83 -8.65 26.37
N ALA A 68 -12.05 -9.40 27.15
CA ALA A 68 -10.79 -8.92 27.70
C ALA A 68 -9.81 -8.52 26.59
N ILE A 69 -9.69 -9.35 25.53
CA ILE A 69 -8.81 -9.06 24.39
C ILE A 69 -9.25 -7.79 23.67
N LEU A 70 -10.53 -7.68 23.28
CA LEU A 70 -11.05 -6.52 22.57
C LEU A 70 -10.91 -5.23 23.39
N ASN A 71 -11.13 -5.30 24.70
CA ASN A 71 -10.96 -4.16 25.59
C ASN A 71 -9.48 -3.74 25.73
N SER A 72 -8.54 -4.69 25.69
CA SER A 72 -7.09 -4.44 25.78
C SER A 72 -6.46 -3.81 24.52
N LEU A 73 -7.16 -3.85 23.38
CA LEU A 73 -6.66 -3.26 22.14
C LEU A 73 -6.47 -1.74 22.27
N SER A 74 -5.43 -1.22 21.62
CA SER A 74 -5.23 0.22 21.49
C SER A 74 -6.35 0.87 20.67
N ASP A 75 -6.54 2.17 20.86
CA ASP A 75 -7.53 2.92 20.09
C ASP A 75 -7.25 2.87 18.59
N ASP A 76 -5.98 2.89 18.17
CA ASP A 76 -5.58 2.73 16.76
C ASP A 76 -5.99 1.36 16.20
N ALA A 77 -5.82 0.28 16.97
CA ALA A 77 -6.21 -1.06 16.57
C ALA A 77 -7.74 -1.18 16.49
N LYS A 78 -8.46 -0.64 17.48
CA LYS A 78 -9.93 -0.57 17.46
C LYS A 78 -10.43 0.23 16.26
N HIS A 79 -9.78 1.34 15.92
CA HIS A 79 -10.12 2.15 14.75
C HIS A 79 -9.91 1.40 13.44
N LEU A 80 -8.76 0.73 13.29
CA LEU A 80 -8.46 -0.08 12.10
C LEU A 80 -9.45 -1.24 11.91
N LEU A 81 -9.77 -1.96 12.98
CA LEU A 81 -10.68 -3.11 12.93
C LEU A 81 -12.16 -2.70 12.81
N GLY A 82 -12.53 -1.55 13.35
CA GLY A 82 -13.90 -1.03 13.31
C GLY A 82 -14.37 -0.52 11.95
N GLY A 83 -13.51 -0.56 10.92
CA GLY A 83 -13.88 -0.24 9.53
C GLY A 83 -14.31 1.21 9.30
N ARG A 84 -14.01 2.12 10.24
CA ARG A 84 -14.48 3.50 10.20
C ARG A 84 -13.67 4.28 9.17
N THR A 85 -14.28 4.48 7.99
CA THR A 85 -13.84 5.28 6.83
C THR A 85 -12.36 5.65 6.84
N ILE A 86 -11.51 4.63 6.73
CA ILE A 86 -10.10 4.88 6.44
C ILE A 86 -10.09 5.35 5.00
N SER A 87 -9.72 6.61 4.78
CA SER A 87 -9.60 7.17 3.44
C SER A 87 -8.62 6.31 2.64
N SER A 88 -9.16 5.40 1.83
CA SER A 88 -8.36 4.58 0.93
C SER A 88 -7.76 5.55 -0.09
N ASN A 89 -6.49 5.91 0.10
CA ASN A 89 -5.78 6.72 -0.87
C ASN A 89 -5.83 5.99 -2.22
N SER A 90 -6.30 6.67 -3.26
CA SER A 90 -6.33 6.08 -4.59
C SER A 90 -4.90 5.70 -4.97
N SER A 91 -4.70 4.42 -5.29
CA SER A 91 -3.44 3.91 -5.83
C SER A 91 -2.99 4.60 -7.13
N VAL A 92 -3.91 5.28 -7.81
CA VAL A 92 -3.66 5.99 -9.06
C VAL A 92 -4.24 7.40 -8.96
N LEU A 93 -3.40 8.39 -9.16
CA LEU A 93 -3.77 9.80 -9.19
C LEU A 93 -3.55 10.34 -10.60
N PHE A 94 -4.57 11.01 -11.13
CA PHE A 94 -4.54 11.65 -12.44
C PHE A 94 -4.45 13.16 -12.24
N ASP A 95 -3.42 13.78 -12.81
CA ASP A 95 -3.26 15.22 -12.86
C ASP A 95 -3.32 15.70 -14.32
N PRO A 96 -4.49 16.17 -14.79
CA PRO A 96 -4.64 16.67 -16.16
C PRO A 96 -3.84 17.94 -16.43
N LYS A 97 -3.59 18.79 -15.41
CA LYS A 97 -2.87 20.06 -15.57
C LYS A 97 -1.39 19.80 -15.86
N LEU A 98 -0.82 18.84 -15.14
CA LEU A 98 0.58 18.42 -15.33
C LEU A 98 0.75 17.33 -16.39
N LYS A 99 -0.36 16.84 -16.99
CA LYS A 99 -0.39 15.66 -17.86
C LYS A 99 0.36 14.48 -17.22
N ALA A 100 0.12 14.23 -15.94
CA ALA A 100 0.86 13.25 -15.17
C ALA A 100 -0.07 12.22 -14.52
N VAL A 101 0.37 10.97 -14.52
CA VAL A 101 -0.28 9.88 -13.77
C VAL A 101 0.69 9.40 -12.72
N THR A 102 0.25 9.38 -11.47
CA THR A 102 1.04 8.90 -10.34
C THR A 102 0.46 7.58 -9.87
N LEU A 103 1.26 6.52 -9.93
CA LEU A 103 0.91 5.21 -9.39
C LEU A 103 1.70 4.98 -8.11
N PHE A 104 1.00 4.77 -7.01
CA PHE A 104 1.62 4.40 -5.75
C PHE A 104 1.94 2.90 -5.75
N MET A 105 3.22 2.56 -5.60
CA MET A 105 3.80 1.23 -5.80
C MET A 105 4.76 0.88 -4.65
N PRO A 106 4.25 0.68 -3.42
CA PRO A 106 5.08 0.33 -2.28
C PRO A 106 5.66 -1.08 -2.43
N GLY A 107 6.80 -1.33 -1.79
CA GLY A 107 7.40 -2.67 -1.74
C GLY A 107 8.08 -3.16 -3.01
N PHE A 108 8.21 -2.29 -4.03
CA PHE A 108 8.94 -2.56 -5.26
C PHE A 108 10.15 -1.64 -5.40
N ASP A 109 11.22 -2.20 -5.97
CA ASP A 109 12.35 -1.44 -6.46
C ASP A 109 12.12 -1.02 -7.92
N LYS A 110 12.77 0.07 -8.34
CA LYS A 110 12.66 0.61 -9.71
C LYS A 110 12.95 -0.45 -10.79
N SER A 111 13.89 -1.34 -10.55
CA SER A 111 14.29 -2.41 -11.49
C SER A 111 13.20 -3.45 -11.74
N GLU A 112 12.23 -3.56 -10.83
CA GLU A 112 11.15 -4.55 -10.90
C GLU A 112 9.92 -4.04 -11.66
N ILE A 113 9.90 -2.74 -11.98
CA ILE A 113 8.75 -2.07 -12.57
C ILE A 113 8.96 -1.92 -14.07
N LYS A 114 8.05 -2.50 -14.86
CA LYS A 114 8.00 -2.31 -16.31
C LYS A 114 6.77 -1.49 -16.67
N LEU A 115 6.95 -0.53 -17.57
CA LEU A 115 5.90 0.33 -18.08
C LEU A 115 5.81 0.20 -19.59
N PHE A 116 4.62 -0.08 -20.08
CA PHE A 116 4.31 -0.12 -21.50
C PHE A 116 3.12 0.79 -21.79
N GLN A 117 3.09 1.31 -23.01
CA GLN A 117 1.97 2.10 -23.51
C GLN A 117 1.24 1.33 -24.61
N TYR A 118 -0.09 1.26 -24.51
CA TYR A 118 -0.94 0.52 -25.45
C TYR A 118 -2.02 1.43 -26.07
N ARG A 119 -2.70 0.87 -27.07
CA ARG A 119 -3.91 1.44 -27.72
C ARG A 119 -3.77 2.92 -28.09
N GLY A 120 -2.67 3.26 -28.76
CA GLY A 120 -2.42 4.62 -29.24
C GLY A 120 -2.19 5.67 -28.14
N GLY A 121 -1.89 5.23 -26.91
CA GLY A 121 -1.66 6.13 -25.78
C GLY A 121 -2.89 6.41 -24.92
N SER A 122 -3.92 5.56 -25.01
CA SER A 122 -5.08 5.59 -24.11
C SER A 122 -4.91 4.72 -22.86
N GLU A 123 -3.91 3.83 -22.85
CA GLU A 123 -3.69 2.87 -21.77
C GLU A 123 -2.21 2.77 -21.39
N LEU A 124 -1.96 2.63 -20.09
CA LEU A 124 -0.66 2.25 -19.53
C LEU A 124 -0.77 0.84 -18.96
N LEU A 125 0.11 -0.07 -19.40
CA LEU A 125 0.29 -1.37 -18.76
C LEU A 125 1.49 -1.28 -17.83
N VAL A 126 1.28 -1.58 -16.56
CA VAL A 126 2.34 -1.67 -15.56
C VAL A 126 2.49 -3.13 -15.14
N GLU A 127 3.73 -3.62 -15.20
CA GLU A 127 4.09 -4.94 -14.66
C GLU A 127 4.98 -4.77 -13.44
N ALA A 128 4.59 -5.36 -12.32
CA ALA A 128 5.40 -5.45 -11.10
C ALA A 128 4.85 -6.56 -10.19
N GLY A 129 5.74 -7.29 -9.49
CA GLY A 129 5.35 -8.33 -8.53
C GLY A 129 4.47 -9.44 -9.12
N ASP A 130 4.81 -9.89 -10.33
CA ASP A 130 4.06 -10.87 -11.14
C ASP A 130 2.61 -10.48 -11.44
N GLN A 131 2.26 -9.19 -11.28
CA GLN A 131 0.97 -8.62 -11.63
C GLN A 131 1.09 -7.73 -12.86
N ARG A 132 0.01 -7.67 -13.64
CA ARG A 132 -0.15 -6.84 -14.83
C ARG A 132 -1.39 -5.98 -14.67
N ARG A 133 -1.20 -4.67 -14.54
CA ARG A 133 -2.31 -3.73 -14.34
C ARG A 133 -2.44 -2.78 -15.52
N ILE A 134 -3.63 -2.73 -16.10
CA ILE A 134 -3.99 -1.74 -17.12
C ILE A 134 -4.59 -0.52 -16.43
N ILE A 135 -3.99 0.64 -16.67
CA ILE A 135 -4.51 1.96 -16.26
C ILE A 135 -5.06 2.67 -17.49
N HIS A 136 -6.37 2.88 -17.49
CA HIS A 136 -7.05 3.62 -18.54
C HIS A 136 -6.86 5.13 -18.30
N LEU A 137 -6.38 5.83 -19.32
CA LEU A 137 -6.17 7.27 -19.27
C LEU A 137 -7.48 8.00 -19.63
N PRO A 138 -7.89 8.99 -18.81
CA PRO A 138 -9.02 9.85 -19.15
C PRO A 138 -8.81 10.51 -20.52
N PRO A 139 -9.88 10.75 -21.32
CA PRO A 139 -9.75 11.29 -22.68
C PRO A 139 -8.87 12.54 -22.81
N GLY A 140 -8.97 13.49 -21.86
CA GLY A 140 -8.17 14.72 -21.86
C GLY A 140 -6.68 14.55 -21.51
N MET A 141 -6.26 13.33 -21.15
CA MET A 141 -4.87 12.99 -20.81
C MET A 141 -4.26 11.96 -21.76
N GLN A 142 -5.03 11.41 -22.71
CA GLN A 142 -4.52 10.44 -23.66
C GLN A 142 -3.45 11.09 -24.54
N GLY A 143 -2.38 10.36 -24.80
CA GLY A 143 -1.21 10.91 -25.47
C GLY A 143 0.00 10.02 -25.31
N LYS A 144 1.14 10.41 -25.90
CA LYS A 144 2.35 9.58 -25.86
C LYS A 144 3.06 9.74 -24.51
N VAL A 145 3.60 8.66 -23.95
CA VAL A 145 4.47 8.77 -22.76
C VAL A 145 5.70 9.61 -23.11
N GLY A 146 5.87 10.73 -22.40
CA GLY A 146 7.03 11.61 -22.51
C GLY A 146 8.20 11.17 -21.62
N GLY A 147 7.90 10.48 -20.52
CA GLY A 147 8.89 9.94 -19.59
C GLY A 147 8.23 9.36 -18.34
N ALA A 148 9.02 8.65 -17.53
CA ALA A 148 8.59 8.15 -16.24
C ALA A 148 9.72 8.25 -15.21
N LYS A 149 9.37 8.52 -13.95
CA LYS A 149 10.30 8.52 -12.82
C LYS A 149 9.74 7.72 -11.66
N PHE A 150 10.60 7.03 -10.93
CA PHE A 150 10.25 6.34 -9.69
C PHE A 150 10.89 7.07 -8.52
N VAL A 151 10.07 7.61 -7.61
CA VAL A 151 10.52 8.40 -6.45
C VAL A 151 9.50 8.23 -5.32
N ASP A 152 9.96 8.11 -4.08
CA ASP A 152 9.10 7.99 -2.89
C ASP A 152 7.99 6.92 -3.01
N ARG A 153 8.33 5.75 -3.58
CA ARG A 153 7.41 4.64 -3.88
C ARG A 153 6.32 4.97 -4.89
N ASN A 154 6.49 6.03 -5.68
CA ASN A 154 5.56 6.43 -6.71
C ASN A 154 6.21 6.32 -8.10
N LEU A 155 5.51 5.67 -9.03
CA LEU A 155 5.78 5.75 -10.46
C LEU A 155 5.00 6.94 -11.04
N ILE A 156 5.71 8.01 -11.38
CA ILE A 156 5.14 9.21 -12.00
C ILE A 156 5.41 9.14 -13.50
N VAL A 157 4.34 9.03 -14.28
CA VAL A 157 4.35 8.95 -15.74
C VAL A 157 3.87 10.28 -16.30
N THR A 158 4.69 10.93 -17.13
CA THR A 158 4.34 12.18 -17.81
C THR A 158 3.94 11.90 -19.25
N LEU A 159 2.85 12.53 -19.70
CA LEU A 159 2.23 12.36 -21.01
C LEU A 159 2.43 13.63 -21.86
N ARG A 160 2.49 13.47 -23.18
CA ARG A 160 2.60 14.56 -24.16
C ARG A 160 1.30 14.71 -24.93
#